data_AF-A0AA39ZUB0-F1
#
_entry.id   AF-A0AA39ZUB0-F1
#
_cell.length_a   1.000
_cell.length_b   1.000
_cell.length_c   1.000
_cell.angle_alpha   90.00
_cell.angle_beta   90.00
_cell.angle_gamma   90.00
#
_symmetry.space_group_name_H-M   'P 1'
#
loop_
_entity.id
_entity.type
_entity.pdbx_description
1 polymer ?
#
loop_
_entity_poly.entity_id
_entity_poly.type
_entity_poly.pdbx_seq_one_letter_code
_entity_poly.pdbx_strand_id
1 'polypeptide(L)'
;ALFLLRIFMARAHRYIIYASVVCILVMSFVYLFIVLFQCSPISHFYGQVLGQPGTCVDQNIVPGATTAFSVVSAAVDFVLALMPIAILWNVRLGKPTKFGIAALGTGIL
;
A
#
# COMPACT_ATOMS: atom_id res chain seq x y z
N ALA A 1 -13.93 8.12 -31.45
CA ALA A 1 -14.21 7.33 -30.23
C ALA A 1 -12.95 6.74 -29.56
N LEU A 2 -12.06 6.04 -30.29
CA LEU A 2 -10.87 5.38 -29.69
C LEU A 2 -9.87 6.31 -28.98
N PHE A 3 -9.72 7.56 -29.43
CA PHE A 3 -8.80 8.54 -28.83
C PHE A 3 -9.22 8.99 -27.43
N LEU A 4 -10.53 9.07 -27.17
CA LEU A 4 -11.09 9.47 -25.88
C LEU A 4 -10.87 8.38 -24.82
N LEU A 5 -11.01 7.10 -25.18
CA LEU A 5 -10.70 6.02 -24.23
C LEU A 5 -9.22 6.00 -23.84
N ARG A 6 -8.31 6.29 -24.77
CA ARG A 6 -6.86 6.30 -24.50
C ARG A 6 -6.47 7.42 -23.51
N ILE A 7 -7.07 8.60 -23.63
CA ILE A 7 -6.80 9.74 -22.72
C ILE A 7 -7.39 9.49 -21.34
N PHE A 8 -8.59 8.89 -21.27
CA PHE A 8 -9.23 8.52 -20.01
C PHE A 8 -8.49 7.38 -19.31
N MET A 9 -8.03 6.35 -20.03
CA MET A 9 -7.28 5.25 -19.42
C MET A 9 -5.94 5.71 -18.84
N ALA A 10 -5.19 6.55 -19.56
CA ALA A 10 -3.92 7.07 -19.08
C ALA A 10 -4.09 7.94 -17.81
N ARG A 11 -5.17 8.73 -17.73
CA ARG A 11 -5.51 9.51 -16.54
C ARG A 11 -6.05 8.65 -15.40
N ALA A 12 -6.92 7.69 -15.69
CA ALA A 12 -7.47 6.77 -14.69
C ALA A 12 -6.37 5.94 -14.02
N HIS A 13 -5.36 5.50 -14.78
CA HIS A 13 -4.20 4.80 -14.25
C HIS A 13 -3.38 5.66 -13.28
N ARG A 14 -3.09 6.91 -13.66
CA ARG A 14 -2.43 7.85 -12.75
C ARG A 14 -3.26 8.09 -11.50
N TYR A 15 -4.58 8.20 -11.64
CA TYR A 15 -5.48 8.41 -10.51
C TYR A 15 -5.50 7.22 -9.54
N ILE A 16 -5.53 5.98 -10.04
CA ILE A 16 -5.50 4.77 -9.21
C ILE A 16 -4.18 4.64 -8.45
N ILE A 17 -3.04 4.87 -9.11
CA ILE A 17 -1.73 4.86 -8.44
C ILE A 17 -1.67 5.98 -7.39
N TYR A 18 -2.11 7.19 -7.74
CA TYR A 18 -2.05 8.30 -6.80
C TYR A 18 -2.95 8.06 -5.58
N ALA A 19 -4.15 7.52 -5.81
CA ALA A 19 -5.07 7.13 -4.74
C ALA A 19 -4.46 6.05 -3.84
N SER A 20 -3.83 5.02 -4.40
CA SER A 20 -3.22 3.95 -3.62
C SER A 20 -2.04 4.43 -2.78
N VAL A 21 -1.18 5.27 -3.36
CA VAL A 21 -0.05 5.89 -2.65
C VAL A 21 -0.54 6.79 -1.51
N VAL A 22 -1.53 7.63 -1.77
CA VAL A 22 -2.11 8.51 -0.74
C VAL A 22 -2.74 7.67 0.39
N CYS A 23 -3.48 6.62 0.05
CA CYS A 23 -4.06 5.71 1.05
C CYS A 23 -2.99 5.06 1.93
N ILE A 24 -1.93 4.51 1.34
CA ILE A 24 -0.83 3.89 2.12
C ILE A 24 -0.18 4.93 3.01
N LEU A 25 0.15 6.12 2.49
CA LEU A 25 0.79 7.17 3.27
C LEU A 25 -0.06 7.57 4.48
N VAL A 26 -1.35 7.81 4.28
CA VAL A 26 -2.27 8.17 5.38
C VAL A 26 -2.31 7.07 6.43
N MET A 27 -2.44 5.80 6.01
CA MET A 27 -2.49 4.67 6.93
C MET A 27 -1.19 4.48 7.70
N SER A 28 -0.03 4.62 7.03
CA SER A 28 1.28 4.59 7.67
C SER A 28 1.46 5.72 8.67
N PHE A 29 1.03 6.95 8.34
CA PHE A 29 1.07 8.07 9.28
C PHE A 29 0.21 7.79 10.51
N VAL A 30 -1.03 7.34 10.33
CA VAL A 30 -1.92 7.01 11.46
C VAL A 30 -1.34 5.90 12.32
N TYR A 31 -0.81 4.83 11.71
CA TYR A 31 -0.15 3.73 12.42
C TYR A 31 1.07 4.22 13.21
N LEU A 32 1.90 5.08 12.62
CA LEU A 32 3.06 5.67 13.28
C LEU A 32 2.65 6.50 14.49
N PHE A 33 1.62 7.33 14.38
CA PHE A 33 1.06 8.05 15.52
C PHE A 33 0.55 7.10 16.61
N ILE A 34 -0.21 6.06 16.25
CA ILE A 34 -0.72 5.08 17.23
C ILE A 34 0.41 4.38 17.99
N VAL A 35 1.49 4.01 17.28
CA VAL A 35 2.66 3.36 17.88
C VAL A 35 3.47 4.35 18.73
N LEU A 36 3.62 5.61 18.30
CA LEU A 36 4.30 6.64 19.10
C LEU A 36 3.54 6.96 20.39
N PHE A 37 2.21 7.02 20.34
CA PHE A 37 1.36 7.30 21.50
C PHE A 37 0.95 6.04 22.28
N GLN A 38 1.56 4.89 21.99
CA GLN A 38 1.19 3.60 22.58
C GLN A 38 1.54 3.49 24.08
N CYS A 39 2.48 4.31 24.56
CA CYS A 39 2.80 4.42 25.99
C CYS A 39 2.75 5.88 26.43
N SER A 40 2.12 6.13 27.59
CA SER A 40 2.14 7.43 28.24
C SER A 40 2.99 7.32 29.52
N PRO A 41 4.14 8.01 29.61
CA PRO A 41 4.79 8.89 28.63
C PRO A 41 5.71 8.18 27.62
N ILE A 42 5.93 8.79 26.46
CA ILE A 42 6.92 8.38 25.43
C ILE A 42 8.35 8.21 26.00
N SER A 43 8.68 8.95 27.07
CA SER A 43 9.97 8.88 27.76
C SER A 43 10.20 7.56 28.51
N HIS A 44 9.16 6.75 28.73
CA HIS A 44 9.29 5.48 29.45
C HIS A 44 9.86 4.34 28.61
N PHE A 45 9.84 4.46 27.28
CA PHE A 45 10.50 3.48 26.40
C PHE A 45 12.02 3.39 26.67
N TYR A 46 12.64 4.50 27.06
CA TYR A 46 14.04 4.56 27.51
C TYR A 46 14.20 4.51 29.04
N GLY A 47 13.14 4.79 29.81
CA GLY A 47 13.13 4.85 31.28
C GLY A 47 12.93 3.52 32.00
N GLN A 48 12.67 2.43 31.28
CA GLN A 48 12.47 1.10 31.86
C GLN A 48 13.72 0.57 32.59
N VAL A 49 14.91 1.06 32.22
CA VAL A 49 16.17 0.82 32.95
C VAL A 49 16.29 1.60 34.28
N LEU A 50 15.47 2.63 34.50
CA LEU A 50 15.48 3.51 35.68
C LEU A 50 14.32 3.29 36.67
N GLY A 51 13.39 2.37 36.40
CA GLY A 51 12.37 1.96 37.38
C GLY A 51 11.32 3.01 37.75
N GLN A 52 10.95 3.90 36.83
CA GLN A 52 9.85 4.86 37.05
C GLN A 52 8.45 4.22 36.86
N PRO A 53 7.39 4.73 37.50
CA PRO A 53 6.02 4.29 37.25
C PRO A 53 5.50 4.85 35.92
N GLY A 54 5.00 4.00 35.04
CA GLY A 54 4.39 4.36 33.76
C GLY A 54 3.39 3.29 33.33
N THR A 55 2.28 3.71 32.72
CA THR A 55 1.23 2.82 32.22
C THR A 55 1.25 2.86 30.69
N CYS A 56 1.67 1.76 30.07
CA CYS A 56 1.44 1.57 28.65
C CYS A 56 -0.04 1.27 28.42
N VAL A 57 -0.60 1.80 27.33
CA VAL A 57 -1.98 1.54 26.94
C VAL A 57 -2.09 0.08 26.49
N ASP A 58 -3.25 -0.52 26.77
CA ASP A 58 -3.63 -1.91 26.53
C ASP A 58 -2.93 -2.58 25.32
N GLN A 59 -2.30 -3.73 25.56
CA GLN A 59 -1.60 -4.53 24.54
C GLN A 59 -2.51 -4.98 23.38
N ASN A 60 -3.83 -4.79 23.52
CA ASN A 60 -4.83 -5.21 22.55
C ASN A 60 -5.04 -4.20 21.40
N ILE A 61 -4.61 -2.93 21.53
CA ILE A 61 -4.80 -1.91 20.48
C ILE A 61 -3.79 -2.08 19.34
N VAL A 62 -2.56 -2.48 19.67
CA VAL A 62 -1.47 -2.70 18.71
C VAL A 62 -1.81 -3.77 17.66
N PRO A 63 -2.21 -5.00 18.05
CA PRO A 63 -2.51 -6.04 17.06
C PRO A 63 -3.69 -5.67 16.16
N GLY A 64 -4.73 -5.01 16.69
CA GLY A 64 -5.86 -4.55 15.87
C GLY A 64 -5.44 -3.55 14.78
N ALA A 65 -4.59 -2.58 15.12
CA ALA A 65 -4.06 -1.61 14.16
C ALA A 65 -3.16 -2.26 13.11
N THR A 66 -2.30 -3.19 13.52
CA THR A 66 -1.39 -3.91 12.60
C THR A 66 -2.17 -4.78 11.62
N THR A 67 -3.21 -5.48 12.07
CA THR A 67 -4.09 -6.27 11.20
C THR A 67 -4.79 -5.38 10.18
N ALA A 68 -5.37 -4.25 10.61
CA ALA A 68 -6.02 -3.32 9.69
C ALA A 68 -5.04 -2.76 8.64
N PHE A 69 -3.83 -2.38 9.05
CA PHE A 69 -2.79 -1.92 8.14
C PHE A 69 -2.41 -2.98 7.10
N SER A 70 -2.23 -4.24 7.55
CA SER A 70 -1.84 -5.36 6.69
C SER A 70 -2.91 -5.71 5.64
N VAL A 71 -4.18 -5.65 6.03
CA VAL A 71 -5.31 -5.89 5.09
C VAL A 71 -5.34 -4.81 4.01
N VAL A 72 -5.11 -3.56 4.39
CA VAL A 72 -5.15 -2.42 3.45
C VAL A 72 -3.95 -2.44 2.52
N SER A 73 -2.74 -2.75 3.02
CA SER A 73 -1.57 -2.89 2.17
C SER A 73 -1.74 -4.03 1.17
N ALA A 74 -2.23 -5.20 1.62
CA ALA A 74 -2.50 -6.32 0.73
C ALA A 74 -3.53 -5.96 -0.36
N ALA A 75 -4.61 -5.24 -0.01
CA ALA A 75 -5.59 -4.78 -1.00
C ALA A 75 -4.96 -3.86 -2.05
N VAL A 76 -4.04 -2.96 -1.64
CA VAL A 76 -3.31 -2.10 -2.57
C VAL A 76 -2.37 -2.91 -3.46
N ASP A 77 -1.66 -3.90 -2.92
CA ASP A 77 -0.79 -4.78 -3.70
C ASP A 77 -1.58 -5.55 -4.77
N PHE A 78 -2.78 -6.03 -4.45
CA PHE A 78 -3.66 -6.65 -5.44
C PHE A 78 -4.08 -5.70 -6.55
N VAL A 79 -4.40 -4.44 -6.21
CA VAL A 79 -4.75 -3.41 -7.21
C VAL A 79 -3.55 -3.10 -8.11
N LEU A 80 -2.35 -2.95 -7.53
CA LEU A 80 -1.12 -2.69 -8.28
C LEU A 80 -0.72 -3.88 -9.16
N ALA A 81 -0.94 -5.12 -8.70
CA ALA A 81 -0.68 -6.34 -9.47
C ALA A 81 -1.66 -6.52 -10.64
N LEU A 82 -2.94 -6.17 -10.46
CA LEU A 82 -3.93 -6.21 -11.55
C LEU A 82 -3.72 -5.10 -12.59
N MET A 83 -3.17 -3.96 -12.18
CA MET A 83 -2.98 -2.79 -13.03
C MET A 83 -2.26 -3.08 -14.36
N PRO A 84 -1.07 -3.73 -14.40
CA PRO A 84 -0.38 -4.04 -15.66
C PRO A 84 -1.15 -5.04 -16.53
N ILE A 85 -1.90 -5.95 -15.93
CA ILE A 85 -2.70 -6.96 -16.64
C ILE A 85 -3.87 -6.27 -17.37
N ALA A 86 -4.53 -5.30 -16.72
CA ALA A 86 -5.59 -4.51 -17.34
C ALA A 86 -5.07 -3.68 -18.52
N ILE A 87 -3.86 -3.11 -18.43
CA ILE A 87 -3.19 -2.40 -19.55
C ILE A 87 -2.98 -3.35 -20.73
N LEU A 88 -2.41 -4.53 -20.47
CA LEU A 88 -2.11 -5.55 -21.47
C LEU A 88 -3.36 -6.13 -22.14
N TRP A 89 -4.52 -6.05 -21.48
CA TRP A 89 -5.79 -6.50 -22.06
C TRP A 89 -6.42 -5.45 -22.98
N ASN A 90 -6.31 -4.16 -22.63
CA ASN A 90 -6.99 -3.12 -23.38
C ASN A 90 -6.18 -2.56 -24.56
N VAL A 91 -4.87 -2.83 -24.62
CA VAL A 91 -4.07 -2.49 -25.79
C VAL A 91 -4.09 -3.64 -26.79
N ARG A 92 -4.56 -3.37 -28.02
CA ARG A 92 -4.48 -4.27 -29.18
C ARG A 92 -3.03 -4.42 -29.68
N LEU A 93 -2.12 -4.89 -28.84
CA LEU A 93 -0.80 -5.32 -29.29
C LEU A 93 -0.95 -6.66 -30.01
N GLY A 94 -0.13 -6.89 -31.05
CA GLY A 94 0.00 -8.21 -31.65
C GLY A 94 0.35 -9.23 -30.57
N LYS A 95 -0.31 -10.40 -30.62
CA LYS A 95 -0.14 -11.53 -29.69
C LYS A 95 1.34 -11.85 -29.34
N PRO A 96 2.34 -11.79 -30.26
CA PRO A 96 3.73 -12.06 -29.89
C PRO A 96 4.36 -11.00 -28.97
N THR A 97 4.07 -9.71 -29.19
CA THR A 97 4.60 -8.62 -28.35
C THR A 97 3.98 -8.64 -26.95
N LYS A 98 2.70 -9.03 -26.84
CA LYS A 98 2.02 -9.21 -25.55
C LYS A 98 2.68 -10.30 -24.70
N PHE A 99 3.10 -11.40 -25.32
CA PHE A 99 3.78 -12.50 -24.63
C PHE A 99 5.20 -12.12 -24.20
N GLY A 100 5.94 -11.41 -25.05
CA GLY A 100 7.30 -10.94 -24.72
C GLY A 100 7.32 -9.98 -23.52
N ILE A 101 6.39 -9.03 -23.44
CA ILE A 101 6.30 -8.09 -22.32
C ILE A 101 5.87 -8.80 -21.02
N ALA A 102 4.96 -9.77 -21.12
CA ALA A 102 4.55 -10.56 -19.96
C ALA A 102 5.71 -11.44 -19.43
N ALA A 103 6.46 -12.10 -20.31
CA ALA A 103 7.60 -12.94 -19.95
C ALA A 103 8.75 -12.13 -19.32
N LEU A 104 9.02 -10.92 -19.82
CA LEU A 104 9.96 -9.97 -19.22
C LEU A 104 9.49 -9.52 -17.83
N GLY A 105 8.20 -9.22 -17.66
CA GLY A 105 7.64 -8.75 -16.39
C GLY A 105 7.67 -9.80 -15.28
N THR A 106 7.59 -11.09 -15.62
CA THR A 106 7.66 -12.21 -14.66
C THR A 106 9.09 -12.75 -14.44
N GLY A 107 10.11 -12.18 -15.08
CA GLY A 107 11.52 -12.57 -14.89
C GLY A 107 11.87 -13.99 -15.40
N ILE A 108 11.17 -14.48 -16.42
CA ILE A 108 11.34 -15.85 -16.96
C ILE A 108 12.29 -15.92 -18.17
N LEU A 109 12.77 -14.78 -18.66
CA LEU A 109 13.69 -14.64 -19.80
C LEU A 109 14.88 -13.75 -19.44
#